data_AF-A0A800J3F4-F1
#
_entry.id   AF-A0A800J3F4-F1
#
_cell.length_a   1.000
_cell.length_b   1.000
_cell.length_c   1.000
_cell.angle_alpha   90.00
_cell.angle_beta   90.00
_cell.angle_gamma   90.00
#
_symmetry.space_group_name_H-M   'P 1'
#
loop_
_entity.id
_entity.type
_entity.pdbx_description
1 polymer ?
#
loop_
_entity_poly.entity_id
_entity_poly.type
_entity_poly.pdbx_seq_one_letter_code
_entity_poly.pdbx_strand_id
1 'polypeptide(L)'
;MRVLALALLAASASAQPLTVFPEPAGDRAESCTALDEVRVCRVESVGEASLVVSREGDEVARWAAPSHAQAGEFAAFAGDLDRDGGRDLIVASLTAVSNGLGVAYWRVEVVPDGASAPAYAFQAEDFGPRGTSFGQHRGRLILWATDWTESDDPSGRRASGMYLVGRPFALTSAGLAPAPGLPIRARRLLHSFDRSDPAGPVGWLSDRRAESRREDPAFGGCRQRGEIVTVRSVREATDEDGGRFLSIDVGRELAYLRTGYVPDAEDITHLGDAESGRIYPAAYAPPALADALTGRDLTLTTCAEDDGVRARVLWW
;
A
#
# COMPACT_ATOMS: atom_id res chain seq x y z
N MET A 1 -36.28 45.83 -10.05
CA MET A 1 -35.29 44.75 -10.22
C MET A 1 -34.90 44.24 -8.84
N ARG A 2 -35.33 43.04 -8.44
CA ARG A 2 -34.92 42.39 -7.18
C ARG A 2 -33.69 41.53 -7.47
N VAL A 3 -32.54 41.87 -6.89
CA VAL A 3 -31.32 41.06 -6.93
C VAL A 3 -31.48 39.97 -5.88
N LEU A 4 -31.65 38.72 -6.34
CA LEU A 4 -31.64 37.54 -5.48
C LEU A 4 -30.18 37.24 -5.13
N ALA A 5 -29.78 37.49 -3.89
CA ALA A 5 -28.48 37.06 -3.37
C ALA A 5 -28.56 35.56 -3.03
N LEU A 6 -28.02 34.72 -3.91
CA LEU A 6 -27.81 33.30 -3.61
C LEU A 6 -26.65 33.19 -2.60
N ALA A 7 -26.97 32.95 -1.34
CA ALA A 7 -25.98 32.56 -0.34
C ALA A 7 -25.56 31.11 -0.61
N LEU A 8 -24.44 30.94 -1.30
CA LEU A 8 -23.72 29.66 -1.36
C LEU A 8 -23.16 29.36 0.02
N LEU A 9 -23.94 28.65 0.84
CA LEU A 9 -23.45 27.97 2.03
C LEU A 9 -22.49 26.88 1.54
N ALA A 10 -21.19 27.19 1.55
CA ALA A 10 -20.14 26.19 1.34
C ALA A 10 -20.23 25.19 2.50
N ALA A 11 -20.90 24.06 2.26
CA ALA A 11 -20.85 22.91 3.14
C ALA A 11 -19.38 22.49 3.23
N SER A 12 -18.74 22.89 4.33
CA SER A 12 -17.40 22.45 4.65
C SER A 12 -17.54 21.00 5.08
N ALA A 13 -17.39 20.08 4.12
CA ALA A 13 -17.30 18.66 4.42
C ALA A 13 -16.02 18.45 5.23
N SER A 14 -16.16 18.52 6.55
CA SER A 14 -15.11 18.11 7.49
C SER A 14 -14.86 16.63 7.23
N ALA A 15 -13.68 16.31 6.74
CA ALA A 15 -13.23 14.92 6.65
C ALA A 15 -13.36 14.30 8.03
N GLN A 16 -14.02 13.16 8.14
CA GLN A 16 -13.98 12.43 9.39
C GLN A 16 -12.52 12.01 9.66
N PRO A 17 -12.03 12.22 10.89
CA PRO A 17 -10.70 11.76 11.25
C PRO A 17 -10.65 10.23 11.21
N LEU A 18 -9.50 9.68 10.85
CA LEU A 18 -9.22 8.27 11.03
C LEU A 18 -9.32 7.91 12.51
N THR A 19 -10.10 6.88 12.84
CA THR A 19 -10.13 6.37 14.23
C THR A 19 -9.21 5.18 14.34
N VAL A 20 -8.26 5.28 15.27
CA VAL A 20 -7.27 4.25 15.55
C VAL A 20 -7.85 3.32 16.62
N PHE A 21 -7.79 2.02 16.38
CA PHE A 21 -8.16 1.04 17.39
C PHE A 21 -7.09 1.02 18.50
N PRO A 22 -7.45 0.68 19.75
CA PRO A 22 -6.46 0.43 20.80
C PRO A 22 -5.43 -0.63 20.41
N GLU A 23 -4.29 -0.66 21.11
CA GLU A 23 -3.32 -1.75 20.94
C GLU A 23 -3.98 -3.11 21.23
N PRO A 24 -3.66 -4.14 20.44
CA PRO A 24 -4.31 -5.43 20.59
C PRO A 24 -3.92 -6.09 21.91
N ALA A 25 -4.88 -6.73 22.57
CA ALA A 25 -4.70 -7.47 23.80
C ALA A 25 -5.00 -8.96 23.57
N GLY A 26 -4.25 -9.84 24.23
CA GLY A 26 -4.41 -11.28 24.10
C GLY A 26 -3.10 -12.04 24.32
N ASP A 27 -3.06 -13.28 23.85
CA ASP A 27 -1.88 -14.15 23.90
C ASP A 27 -1.41 -14.53 22.49
N ARG A 28 -0.64 -15.62 22.37
CA ARG A 28 -0.12 -16.09 21.08
C ARG A 28 -1.19 -16.69 20.15
N ALA A 29 -2.27 -17.24 20.70
CA ALA A 29 -3.30 -17.91 19.91
C ALA A 29 -4.36 -16.93 19.40
N GLU A 30 -4.66 -15.89 20.17
CA GLU A 30 -5.64 -14.87 19.81
C GLU A 30 -5.21 -13.52 20.35
N SER A 31 -5.24 -12.51 19.49
CA SER A 31 -5.04 -11.11 19.87
C SER A 31 -6.09 -10.23 19.22
N CYS A 32 -6.75 -9.40 20.01
CA CYS A 32 -7.90 -8.62 19.55
C CYS A 32 -7.79 -7.15 19.94
N THR A 33 -8.37 -6.32 19.09
CA THR A 33 -8.66 -4.92 19.40
C THR A 33 -10.14 -4.63 19.15
N ALA A 34 -10.69 -3.67 19.88
CA ALA A 34 -12.11 -3.32 19.81
C ALA A 34 -12.30 -1.80 19.83
N LEU A 35 -13.25 -1.34 19.03
CA LEU A 35 -13.68 0.05 18.95
C LEU A 35 -15.19 0.07 18.71
N ASP A 36 -15.91 0.71 19.61
CA ASP A 36 -17.38 0.72 19.62
C ASP A 36 -17.94 -0.73 19.55
N GLU A 37 -18.76 -1.04 18.55
CA GLU A 37 -19.37 -2.37 18.35
C GLU A 37 -18.51 -3.32 17.50
N VAL A 38 -17.36 -2.86 16.99
CA VAL A 38 -16.49 -3.63 16.10
C VAL A 38 -15.30 -4.19 16.87
N ARG A 39 -15.07 -5.49 16.72
CA ARG A 39 -13.90 -6.21 17.24
C ARG A 39 -13.12 -6.83 16.08
N VAL A 40 -11.82 -6.62 16.04
CA VAL A 40 -10.91 -7.24 15.07
C VAL A 40 -9.94 -8.13 15.83
N CYS A 41 -9.91 -9.40 15.48
CA CYS A 41 -9.05 -10.41 16.09
C CYS A 41 -8.15 -11.04 15.05
N ARG A 42 -6.87 -11.20 15.38
CA ARG A 42 -6.01 -12.15 14.70
C ARG A 42 -6.04 -13.46 15.48
N VAL A 43 -6.44 -14.53 14.81
CA VAL A 43 -6.57 -15.87 15.38
C VAL A 43 -5.56 -16.79 14.69
N GLU A 44 -4.70 -17.44 15.47
CA GLU A 44 -3.77 -18.47 15.00
C GLU A 44 -4.31 -19.86 15.33
N SER A 45 -4.39 -20.74 14.33
CA SER A 45 -4.82 -22.12 14.49
C SER A 45 -4.07 -23.03 13.53
N VAL A 46 -3.36 -24.03 14.07
CA VAL A 46 -2.71 -25.11 13.29
C VAL A 46 -1.84 -24.59 12.13
N GLY A 47 -1.02 -23.57 12.38
CA GLY A 47 -0.10 -23.00 11.37
C GLY A 47 -0.77 -22.04 10.37
N GLU A 48 -2.08 -21.84 10.48
CA GLU A 48 -2.81 -20.82 9.74
C GLU A 48 -3.12 -19.63 10.65
N ALA A 49 -3.10 -18.43 10.07
CA ALA A 49 -3.56 -17.23 10.73
C ALA A 49 -4.75 -16.67 9.96
N SER A 50 -5.74 -16.15 10.69
CA SER A 50 -6.89 -15.46 10.11
C SER A 50 -7.16 -14.16 10.84
N LEU A 51 -7.68 -13.18 10.10
CA LEU A 51 -8.32 -12.01 10.68
C LEU A 51 -9.82 -12.27 10.73
N VAL A 52 -10.40 -12.02 11.89
CA VAL A 52 -11.82 -12.18 12.19
C VAL A 52 -12.36 -10.83 12.64
N VAL A 53 -13.40 -10.35 11.97
CA VAL A 53 -14.10 -9.12 12.34
C VAL A 53 -15.47 -9.51 12.87
N SER A 54 -15.78 -9.03 14.07
CA SER A 54 -17.09 -9.21 14.70
C SER A 54 -17.76 -7.86 14.91
N ARG A 55 -19.09 -7.81 14.73
CA ARG A 55 -19.94 -6.66 15.04
C ARG A 55 -21.07 -7.13 15.95
N GLU A 56 -21.24 -6.48 17.10
CA GLU A 56 -22.23 -6.88 18.12
C GLU A 56 -22.13 -8.35 18.58
N GLY A 57 -20.95 -8.96 18.44
CA GLY A 57 -20.69 -10.37 18.79
C GLY A 57 -20.85 -11.36 17.63
N ASP A 58 -21.42 -10.94 16.50
CA ASP A 58 -21.54 -11.78 15.30
C ASP A 58 -20.32 -11.61 14.38
N GLU A 59 -19.82 -12.71 13.83
CA GLU A 59 -18.75 -12.68 12.82
C GLU A 59 -19.31 -12.12 11.49
N VAL A 60 -18.75 -10.99 11.04
CA VAL A 60 -19.17 -10.32 9.81
C VAL A 60 -18.17 -10.46 8.68
N ALA A 61 -16.89 -10.71 9.00
CA ALA A 61 -15.85 -10.95 8.01
C ALA A 61 -14.75 -11.87 8.56
N ARG A 62 -14.18 -12.67 7.66
CA ARG A 62 -13.03 -13.54 7.95
C ARG A 62 -12.19 -13.76 6.71
N TRP A 63 -10.89 -13.58 6.84
CA TRP A 63 -9.94 -13.87 5.76
C TRP A 63 -8.59 -14.36 6.29
N ALA A 64 -7.79 -14.94 5.40
CA ALA A 64 -6.46 -15.40 5.74
C ALA A 64 -5.53 -14.21 6.06
N ALA A 65 -4.77 -14.34 7.14
CA ALA A 65 -3.76 -13.38 7.55
C ALA A 65 -2.35 -13.96 7.30
N PRO A 66 -1.31 -13.12 7.20
CA PRO A 66 0.08 -13.59 7.13
C PRO A 66 0.42 -14.46 8.34
N SER A 67 0.88 -15.70 8.10
CA SER A 67 1.15 -16.71 9.15
C SER A 67 2.44 -16.46 9.93
N HIS A 68 3.37 -15.67 9.38
CA HIS A 68 4.68 -15.41 9.99
C HIS A 68 4.70 -14.26 11.00
N ALA A 69 3.61 -13.48 11.07
CA ALA A 69 3.41 -12.46 12.08
C ALA A 69 3.04 -13.10 13.43
N GLN A 70 3.39 -12.48 14.56
CA GLN A 70 2.79 -12.87 15.85
C GLN A 70 1.37 -12.31 15.97
N ALA A 71 0.50 -12.96 16.76
CA ALA A 71 -0.89 -12.53 16.96
C ALA A 71 -1.07 -11.04 17.29
N GLY A 72 -0.18 -10.45 18.09
CA GLY A 72 -0.23 -9.03 18.46
C GLY A 72 0.36 -8.05 17.44
N GLU A 73 0.89 -8.51 16.30
CA GLU A 73 1.60 -7.66 15.34
C GLU A 73 0.68 -7.14 14.23
N PHE A 74 -0.46 -6.54 14.62
CA PHE A 74 -1.35 -5.85 13.70
C PHE A 74 -1.93 -4.57 14.32
N ALA A 75 -2.40 -3.68 13.44
CA ALA A 75 -3.13 -2.46 13.79
C ALA A 75 -4.41 -2.38 12.97
N ALA A 76 -5.48 -1.85 13.55
CA ALA A 76 -6.75 -1.64 12.88
C ALA A 76 -7.17 -0.16 12.95
N PHE A 77 -7.85 0.30 11.91
CA PHE A 77 -8.34 1.66 11.79
C PHE A 77 -9.72 1.66 11.13
N ALA A 78 -10.56 2.64 11.48
CA ALA A 78 -11.86 2.84 10.83
C ALA A 78 -12.01 4.27 10.32
N GLY A 79 -12.53 4.43 9.10
CA GLY A 79 -12.81 5.73 8.50
C GLY A 79 -13.76 5.63 7.30
N ASP A 80 -14.44 6.73 7.00
CA ASP A 80 -15.29 6.88 5.82
C ASP A 80 -14.42 7.28 4.62
N LEU A 81 -13.99 6.30 3.81
CA LEU A 81 -12.96 6.50 2.78
C LEU A 81 -13.53 7.13 1.50
N ASP A 82 -14.77 6.80 1.16
CA ASP A 82 -15.45 7.29 -0.05
C ASP A 82 -16.52 8.36 0.21
N ARG A 83 -16.77 8.70 1.48
CA ARG A 83 -17.72 9.72 1.94
C ARG A 83 -19.19 9.34 1.74
N ASP A 84 -19.50 8.06 1.80
CA ASP A 84 -20.87 7.56 1.75
C ASP A 84 -21.54 7.47 3.15
N GLY A 85 -20.76 7.70 4.22
CA GLY A 85 -21.19 7.65 5.61
C GLY A 85 -21.01 6.29 6.28
N GLY A 86 -20.64 5.26 5.51
CA GLY A 86 -20.13 3.99 5.99
C GLY A 86 -18.74 4.13 6.59
N ARG A 87 -18.35 3.16 7.43
CA ARG A 87 -17.00 3.13 8.02
C ARG A 87 -16.26 1.91 7.51
N ASP A 88 -15.35 2.15 6.58
CA ASP A 88 -14.44 1.14 6.09
C ASP A 88 -13.40 0.80 7.15
N LEU A 89 -12.99 -0.46 7.17
CA LEU A 89 -11.95 -0.97 8.05
C LEU A 89 -10.63 -1.07 7.28
N ILE A 90 -9.55 -0.61 7.89
CA ILE A 90 -8.18 -0.80 7.40
C ILE A 90 -7.45 -1.64 8.44
N VAL A 91 -6.90 -2.77 8.02
CA VAL A 91 -6.09 -3.65 8.88
C VAL A 91 -4.68 -3.73 8.33
N ALA A 92 -3.68 -3.38 9.14
CA ALA A 92 -2.27 -3.49 8.81
C ALA A 92 -1.63 -4.58 9.67
N SER A 93 -1.15 -5.66 9.04
CA SER A 93 -0.45 -6.76 9.71
C SER A 93 1.04 -6.71 9.37
N LEU A 94 1.91 -6.75 10.38
CA LEU A 94 3.34 -6.88 10.17
C LEU A 94 3.62 -8.23 9.49
N THR A 95 4.40 -8.26 8.42
CA THR A 95 4.73 -9.50 7.71
C THR A 95 6.17 -9.93 7.91
N ALA A 96 7.08 -8.97 8.06
CA ALA A 96 8.50 -9.22 8.27
C ALA A 96 9.20 -7.98 8.84
N VAL A 97 10.43 -8.19 9.34
CA VAL A 97 11.37 -7.12 9.65
C VAL A 97 12.71 -7.45 8.98
N SER A 98 13.28 -6.52 8.21
CA SER A 98 14.56 -6.76 7.53
C SER A 98 15.71 -6.88 8.54
N ASN A 99 16.64 -7.79 8.25
CA ASN A 99 17.91 -7.81 8.94
C ASN A 99 18.75 -6.58 8.51
N GLY A 100 19.45 -5.95 9.46
CA GLY A 100 20.30 -4.79 9.19
C GLY A 100 19.58 -3.47 9.45
N LEU A 101 18.85 -2.96 8.46
CA LEU A 101 18.14 -1.69 8.63
C LEU A 101 16.93 -1.82 9.57
N GLY A 102 16.38 -3.02 9.82
CA GLY A 102 15.21 -3.18 10.68
C GLY A 102 13.95 -2.59 10.06
N VAL A 103 13.80 -2.67 8.75
CA VAL A 103 12.63 -2.18 8.00
C VAL A 103 11.45 -3.09 8.30
N ALA A 104 10.36 -2.52 8.79
CA ALA A 104 9.14 -3.28 9.08
C ALA A 104 8.26 -3.34 7.83
N TYR A 105 7.97 -4.53 7.32
CA TYR A 105 7.08 -4.72 6.18
C TYR A 105 5.67 -5.00 6.68
N TRP A 106 4.69 -4.27 6.18
CA TRP A 106 3.30 -4.40 6.59
C TRP A 106 2.42 -4.71 5.39
N ARG A 107 1.55 -5.70 5.53
CA ARG A 107 0.43 -5.93 4.62
C ARG A 107 -0.75 -5.11 5.12
N VAL A 108 -1.23 -4.19 4.30
CA VAL A 108 -2.37 -3.34 4.58
C VAL A 108 -3.54 -3.81 3.73
N GLU A 109 -4.67 -4.07 4.38
CA GLU A 109 -5.87 -4.64 3.79
C GLU A 109 -7.04 -3.69 4.08
N VAL A 110 -7.85 -3.41 3.07
CA VAL A 110 -8.99 -2.48 3.18
C VAL A 110 -10.28 -3.26 2.96
N VAL A 111 -11.16 -3.23 3.96
CA VAL A 111 -12.44 -3.93 4.01
C VAL A 111 -13.53 -2.87 3.98
N PRO A 112 -14.23 -2.70 2.84
CA PRO A 112 -15.37 -1.78 2.77
C PRO A 112 -16.45 -2.13 3.79
N ASP A 113 -17.25 -1.16 4.22
CA ASP A 113 -18.36 -1.44 5.13
C ASP A 113 -19.31 -2.51 4.56
N GLY A 114 -19.70 -3.48 5.40
CA GLY A 114 -20.52 -4.61 5.01
C GLY A 114 -19.83 -5.70 4.16
N ALA A 115 -18.55 -5.55 3.80
CA ALA A 115 -17.81 -6.59 3.09
C ALA A 115 -17.36 -7.72 4.02
N SER A 116 -17.36 -8.96 3.51
CA SER A 116 -16.94 -10.16 4.26
C SER A 116 -15.44 -10.48 4.14
N ALA A 117 -14.71 -9.72 3.31
CA ALA A 117 -13.27 -9.85 3.08
C ALA A 117 -12.70 -8.53 2.54
N PRO A 118 -11.36 -8.34 2.54
CA PRO A 118 -10.73 -7.15 1.96
C PRO A 118 -11.05 -7.00 0.47
N ALA A 119 -11.39 -5.79 0.04
CA ALA A 119 -11.56 -5.46 -1.37
C ALA A 119 -10.21 -5.40 -2.11
N TYR A 120 -9.17 -4.93 -1.40
CA TYR A 120 -7.81 -4.88 -1.92
C TYR A 120 -6.79 -4.91 -0.79
N ALA A 121 -5.54 -5.21 -1.16
CA ALA A 121 -4.39 -5.21 -0.26
C ALA A 121 -3.16 -4.63 -0.95
N PHE A 122 -2.17 -4.21 -0.16
CA PHE A 122 -0.85 -3.79 -0.62
C PHE A 122 0.18 -3.90 0.51
N GLN A 123 1.46 -3.75 0.17
CA GLN A 123 2.55 -3.67 1.13
C GLN A 123 3.00 -2.22 1.35
N ALA A 124 3.34 -1.89 2.59
CA ALA A 124 4.01 -0.65 2.97
C ALA A 124 5.15 -0.92 3.95
N GLU A 125 6.22 -0.13 3.86
CA GLU A 125 7.40 -0.27 4.73
C GLU A 125 7.41 0.78 5.84
N ASP A 126 7.79 0.39 7.05
CA ASP A 126 7.71 1.22 8.26
C ASP A 126 6.33 1.85 8.47
N PHE A 127 5.26 1.11 8.17
CA PHE A 127 3.90 1.57 8.43
C PHE A 127 3.71 1.90 9.92
N GLY A 128 3.10 3.04 10.20
CA GLY A 128 2.88 3.51 11.56
C GLY A 128 1.65 2.87 12.21
N PRO A 129 1.79 1.94 13.18
CA PRO A 129 0.65 1.24 13.78
C PRO A 129 -0.30 2.16 14.55
N ARG A 130 0.14 3.39 14.88
CA ARG A 130 -0.69 4.45 15.48
C ARG A 130 -1.37 5.35 14.43
N GLY A 131 -1.36 4.95 13.16
CA GLY A 131 -1.92 5.70 12.05
C GLY A 131 -1.02 6.82 11.52
N THR A 132 0.27 6.83 11.86
CA THR A 132 1.23 7.87 11.44
C THR A 132 1.69 7.74 9.98
N SER A 133 1.17 6.74 9.26
CA SER A 133 1.22 6.65 7.79
C SER A 133 0.10 7.42 7.09
N PHE A 134 -0.90 7.91 7.85
CA PHE A 134 -2.02 8.66 7.31
C PHE A 134 -1.91 10.16 7.58
N GLY A 135 -2.28 10.95 6.59
CA GLY A 135 -2.43 12.40 6.67
C GLY A 135 -3.77 12.85 6.08
N GLN A 136 -3.98 14.16 6.02
CA GLN A 136 -5.17 14.76 5.43
C GLN A 136 -4.77 15.71 4.29
N HIS A 137 -5.48 15.64 3.16
CA HIS A 137 -5.30 16.58 2.06
C HIS A 137 -6.65 16.89 1.41
N ARG A 138 -7.03 18.18 1.36
CA ARG A 138 -8.31 18.62 0.80
C ARG A 138 -9.52 17.87 1.38
N GLY A 139 -9.43 17.60 2.69
CA GLY A 139 -10.43 16.84 3.44
C GLY A 139 -10.52 15.35 3.07
N ARG A 140 -9.51 14.77 2.43
CA ARG A 140 -9.43 13.32 2.19
C ARG A 140 -8.32 12.72 3.04
N LEU A 141 -8.57 11.51 3.54
CA LEU A 141 -7.55 10.67 4.13
C LEU A 141 -6.53 10.29 3.05
N ILE A 142 -5.26 10.60 3.31
CA ILE A 142 -4.16 10.26 2.42
C ILE A 142 -3.26 9.26 3.15
N LEU A 143 -3.00 8.12 2.53
CA LEU A 143 -1.92 7.23 2.92
C LEU A 143 -0.63 7.68 2.25
N TRP A 144 0.44 7.77 3.02
CA TRP A 144 1.80 7.81 2.50
C TRP A 144 2.35 6.39 2.43
N ALA A 145 2.21 5.76 1.26
CA ALA A 145 2.75 4.43 1.06
C ALA A 145 4.26 4.51 0.91
N THR A 146 4.95 3.81 1.80
CA THR A 146 6.38 3.95 2.03
C THR A 146 7.18 2.74 1.54
N ASP A 147 8.40 3.02 1.11
CA ASP A 147 9.32 2.08 0.45
C ASP A 147 10.76 2.56 0.64
N TRP A 148 11.68 1.68 1.01
CA TRP A 148 13.11 1.95 1.12
C TRP A 148 13.82 1.56 -0.18
N THR A 149 14.41 2.56 -0.84
CA THR A 149 15.10 2.35 -2.12
C THR A 149 16.46 3.04 -2.13
N GLU A 150 17.46 2.35 -2.68
CA GLU A 150 18.74 2.95 -3.00
C GLU A 150 18.60 3.78 -4.28
N SER A 151 18.89 5.07 -4.26
CA SER A 151 18.72 5.94 -5.42
C SER A 151 19.79 7.00 -5.50
N ASP A 152 19.97 7.56 -6.69
CA ASP A 152 20.83 8.71 -6.90
C ASP A 152 20.30 9.96 -6.17
N ASP A 153 21.25 10.83 -5.83
CA ASP A 153 20.93 12.16 -5.33
C ASP A 153 20.27 13.00 -6.44
N PRO A 154 19.07 13.56 -6.21
CA PRO A 154 18.35 14.28 -7.27
C PRO A 154 19.05 15.58 -7.64
N SER A 155 19.88 16.12 -6.75
CA SER A 155 20.67 17.31 -7.02
C SER A 155 22.01 17.00 -7.68
N GLY A 156 22.38 15.72 -7.81
CA GLY A 156 23.69 15.27 -8.29
C GLY A 156 24.86 15.70 -7.41
N ARG A 157 24.60 16.20 -6.20
CA ARG A 157 25.63 16.76 -5.31
C ARG A 157 26.23 15.73 -4.35
N ARG A 158 25.53 14.62 -4.16
CA ARG A 158 25.91 13.52 -3.28
C ARG A 158 25.95 12.23 -4.10
N ALA A 159 26.71 11.25 -3.63
CA ALA A 159 26.60 9.89 -4.15
C ALA A 159 25.19 9.31 -3.88
N SER A 160 24.90 8.20 -4.55
CA SER A 160 23.72 7.36 -4.27
C SER A 160 23.61 7.04 -2.78
N GLY A 161 22.41 6.68 -2.35
CA GLY A 161 22.19 6.22 -0.99
C GLY A 161 20.78 5.73 -0.77
N MET A 162 20.52 5.24 0.44
CA MET A 162 19.22 4.72 0.83
C MET A 162 18.24 5.85 1.15
N TYR A 163 17.03 5.81 0.59
CA TYR A 163 15.97 6.78 0.84
C TYR A 163 14.69 6.07 1.27
N LEU A 164 14.02 6.63 2.28
CA LEU A 164 12.61 6.35 2.49
C LEU A 164 11.81 7.20 1.49
N VAL A 165 11.07 6.55 0.61
CA VAL A 165 10.21 7.17 -0.39
C VAL A 165 8.77 7.01 0.05
N GLY A 166 8.01 8.10 0.05
CA GLY A 166 6.59 8.13 0.33
C GLY A 166 5.80 8.58 -0.90
N ARG A 167 4.84 7.75 -1.29
CA ARG A 167 3.92 7.97 -2.40
C ARG A 167 2.53 8.23 -1.83
N PRO A 168 1.96 9.44 -2.00
CA PRO A 168 0.66 9.74 -1.40
C PRO A 168 -0.50 9.19 -2.25
N PHE A 169 -1.40 8.44 -1.62
CA PHE A 169 -2.62 7.91 -2.23
C PHE A 169 -3.84 8.31 -1.40
N ALA A 170 -4.92 8.72 -2.05
CA ALA A 170 -6.22 8.69 -1.42
C ALA A 170 -6.66 7.23 -1.28
N LEU A 171 -7.08 6.84 -0.08
CA LEU A 171 -7.76 5.56 0.12
C LEU A 171 -9.23 5.72 -0.25
N THR A 172 -9.77 4.72 -0.93
CA THR A 172 -11.19 4.63 -1.28
C THR A 172 -11.62 3.18 -1.14
N SER A 173 -12.92 2.90 -0.98
CA SER A 173 -13.46 1.53 -0.98
C SER A 173 -13.11 0.74 -2.26
N ALA A 174 -12.89 1.42 -3.38
CA ALA A 174 -12.57 0.82 -4.69
C ALA A 174 -11.07 0.61 -4.95
N GLY A 175 -10.17 1.09 -4.08
CA GLY A 175 -8.73 1.00 -4.29
C GLY A 175 -7.96 2.25 -3.90
N LEU A 176 -6.67 2.24 -4.23
CA LEU A 176 -5.79 3.41 -4.11
C LEU A 176 -5.94 4.31 -5.33
N ALA A 177 -6.11 5.60 -5.09
CA ALA A 177 -6.07 6.63 -6.13
C ALA A 177 -4.88 7.57 -5.89
N PRO A 178 -3.98 7.80 -6.87
CA PRO A 178 -2.90 8.77 -6.73
C PRO A 178 -3.41 10.13 -6.23
N ALA A 179 -2.83 10.67 -5.16
CA ALA A 179 -3.31 11.93 -4.58
C ALA A 179 -2.86 13.14 -5.44
N PRO A 180 -3.77 13.81 -6.17
CA PRO A 180 -3.40 14.85 -7.12
C PRO A 180 -2.85 16.08 -6.39
N GLY A 181 -1.76 16.64 -6.90
CA GLY A 181 -1.11 17.83 -6.32
C GLY A 181 -0.21 17.54 -5.10
N LEU A 182 -0.13 16.31 -4.62
CA LEU A 182 0.88 15.90 -3.66
C LEU A 182 2.07 15.24 -4.38
N PRO A 183 3.31 15.75 -4.20
CA PRO A 183 4.48 15.17 -4.82
C PRO A 183 4.89 13.88 -4.10
N ILE A 184 5.67 13.05 -4.79
CA ILE A 184 6.47 12.00 -4.13
C ILE A 184 7.46 12.70 -3.20
N ARG A 185 7.62 12.18 -1.99
CA ARG A 185 8.58 12.69 -1.00
C ARG A 185 9.64 11.64 -0.76
N ALA A 186 10.90 12.04 -0.62
CA ALA A 186 11.98 11.14 -0.31
C ALA A 186 12.87 11.72 0.78
N ARG A 187 13.22 10.93 1.80
CA ARG A 187 14.14 11.34 2.85
C ARG A 187 15.30 10.35 2.93
N ARG A 188 16.52 10.85 2.74
CA ARG A 188 17.74 10.04 2.80
C ARG A 188 17.98 9.50 4.21
N LEU A 189 18.35 8.23 4.31
CA LEU A 189 18.87 7.62 5.54
C LEU A 189 20.25 8.21 5.84
N LEU A 190 20.30 9.08 6.84
CA LEU A 190 21.51 9.67 7.39
C LEU A 190 21.49 9.50 8.90
N HIS A 191 22.59 9.80 9.60
CA HIS A 191 22.61 9.75 11.07
C HIS A 191 21.50 10.63 11.70
N SER A 192 21.10 11.71 11.04
CA SER A 192 19.99 12.58 11.49
C SER A 192 18.59 12.02 11.21
N PHE A 193 18.46 10.83 10.64
CA PHE A 193 17.19 10.16 10.44
C PHE A 193 16.88 9.36 11.71
N ASP A 194 15.98 9.89 12.54
CA ASP A 194 15.50 9.21 13.73
C ASP A 194 14.25 8.38 13.40
N ARG A 195 14.42 7.07 13.26
CA ARG A 195 13.31 6.13 13.03
C ARG A 195 12.46 5.87 14.29
N SER A 196 12.88 6.39 15.45
CA SER A 196 12.09 6.32 16.69
C SER A 196 11.18 7.54 16.89
N ASP A 197 11.26 8.55 16.02
CA ASP A 197 10.40 9.74 16.08
C ASP A 197 8.91 9.34 15.99
N PRO A 198 8.08 9.68 17.00
CA PRO A 198 6.68 9.29 17.05
C PRO A 198 5.82 9.89 15.93
N ALA A 199 6.32 10.89 15.20
CA ALA A 199 5.63 11.43 14.03
C ALA A 199 5.58 10.43 12.86
N GLY A 200 6.43 9.38 12.89
CA GLY A 200 6.41 8.27 11.94
C GLY A 200 6.56 8.69 10.48
N PRO A 201 6.11 7.86 9.52
CA PRO A 201 6.30 8.09 8.08
C PRO A 201 5.88 9.47 7.59
N VAL A 202 4.68 9.93 7.97
CA VAL A 202 4.19 11.25 7.56
C VAL A 202 5.07 12.36 8.12
N GLY A 203 5.48 12.27 9.38
CA GLY A 203 6.41 13.20 10.01
C GLY A 203 7.77 13.21 9.30
N TRP A 204 8.32 12.02 9.02
CA TRP A 204 9.60 11.89 8.37
C TRP A 204 9.62 12.51 6.98
N LEU A 205 8.55 12.33 6.20
CA LEU A 205 8.39 12.83 4.83
C LEU A 205 7.97 14.31 4.77
N SER A 206 7.40 14.83 5.86
CA SER A 206 7.07 16.25 6.03
C SER A 206 8.24 17.08 6.58
N ASP A 207 9.27 16.44 7.13
CA ASP A 207 10.51 17.11 7.56
C ASP A 207 11.13 17.93 6.41
N ARG A 208 11.67 19.10 6.72
CA ARG A 208 12.38 19.98 5.77
C ARG A 208 13.57 19.31 5.06
N ARG A 209 14.11 18.23 5.62
CA ARG A 209 15.19 17.41 5.06
C ARG A 209 14.68 16.39 4.04
N ALA A 210 13.37 16.17 3.97
CA ALA A 210 12.77 15.40 2.90
C ALA A 210 12.61 16.27 1.64
N GLU A 211 12.83 15.64 0.49
CA GLU A 211 12.87 16.28 -0.82
C GLU A 211 11.64 15.88 -1.62
N SER A 212 11.12 16.80 -2.45
CA SER A 212 10.08 16.47 -3.41
C SER A 212 10.70 15.89 -4.66
N ARG A 213 10.15 14.79 -5.16
CA ARG A 213 10.58 14.12 -6.39
C ARG A 213 9.49 14.23 -7.45
N ARG A 214 9.90 14.50 -8.69
CA ARG A 214 9.01 14.46 -9.86
C ARG A 214 8.89 13.04 -10.41
N GLU A 215 10.01 12.34 -10.43
CA GLU A 215 10.11 10.94 -10.87
C GLU A 215 10.25 10.04 -9.66
N ASP A 216 9.72 8.83 -9.79
CA ASP A 216 9.82 7.82 -8.76
C ASP A 216 11.27 7.32 -8.62
N PRO A 217 11.87 7.36 -7.43
CA PRO A 217 13.21 6.83 -7.21
C PRO A 217 13.37 5.34 -7.54
N ALA A 218 12.27 4.57 -7.65
CA ALA A 218 12.30 3.21 -8.19
C ALA A 218 12.92 3.14 -9.59
N PHE A 219 12.82 4.22 -10.38
CA PHE A 219 13.43 4.36 -11.71
C PHE A 219 14.70 5.21 -11.75
N GLY A 220 15.19 5.69 -10.60
CA GLY A 220 16.38 6.53 -10.55
C GLY A 220 17.63 5.77 -10.97
N GLY A 221 18.47 6.37 -11.81
CA GLY A 221 19.79 5.82 -12.17
C GLY A 221 19.78 4.72 -13.24
N CYS A 222 18.61 4.27 -13.71
CA CYS A 222 18.52 3.17 -14.69
C CYS A 222 18.05 3.63 -16.07
N ARG A 223 18.34 2.81 -17.09
CA ARG A 223 17.81 3.00 -18.43
C ARG A 223 16.40 2.41 -18.51
N GLN A 224 15.41 3.27 -18.67
CA GLN A 224 14.02 2.86 -18.88
C GLN A 224 13.77 2.45 -20.33
N ARG A 225 13.08 1.32 -20.52
CA ARG A 225 12.57 0.85 -21.81
C ARG A 225 11.07 0.58 -21.67
N GLY A 226 10.27 1.30 -22.44
CA GLY A 226 8.83 1.05 -22.57
C GLY A 226 8.52 0.11 -23.73
N GLU A 227 7.57 -0.79 -23.53
CA GLU A 227 6.99 -1.67 -24.54
C GLU A 227 5.46 -1.64 -24.37
N ILE A 228 4.71 -1.50 -25.48
CA ILE A 228 3.27 -1.70 -25.45
C ILE A 228 3.01 -3.20 -25.52
N VAL A 229 2.25 -3.72 -24.56
CA VAL A 229 1.94 -5.14 -24.44
C VAL A 229 0.43 -5.33 -24.35
N THR A 230 -0.10 -6.35 -25.03
CA THR A 230 -1.52 -6.74 -24.89
C THR A 230 -1.62 -7.84 -23.84
N VAL A 231 -2.36 -7.60 -22.76
CA VAL A 231 -2.63 -8.63 -21.74
C VAL A 231 -3.66 -9.59 -22.28
N ARG A 232 -3.25 -10.82 -22.60
CA ARG A 232 -4.12 -11.85 -23.19
C ARG A 232 -4.93 -12.58 -22.13
N SER A 233 -4.32 -12.84 -20.99
CA SER A 233 -4.97 -13.47 -19.84
C SER A 233 -4.23 -13.14 -18.55
N VAL A 234 -4.99 -13.17 -17.45
CA VAL A 234 -4.47 -13.12 -16.09
C VAL A 234 -5.07 -14.29 -15.33
N ARG A 235 -4.24 -15.11 -14.68
CA ARG A 235 -4.68 -16.27 -13.92
C ARG A 235 -3.89 -16.41 -12.64
N GLU A 236 -4.54 -16.92 -11.59
CA GLU A 236 -3.81 -17.39 -10.43
C GLU A 236 -3.00 -18.66 -10.79
N ALA A 237 -1.79 -18.72 -10.27
CA ALA A 237 -0.89 -19.85 -10.43
C ALA A 237 -0.19 -20.12 -9.09
N THR A 238 0.38 -21.32 -8.99
CA THR A 238 1.15 -21.77 -7.84
C THR A 238 2.50 -22.27 -8.32
N ASP A 239 3.57 -21.89 -7.64
CA ASP A 239 4.93 -22.36 -7.93
C ASP A 239 5.20 -23.75 -7.34
N GLU A 240 6.41 -24.28 -7.56
CA GLU A 240 6.79 -25.63 -7.10
C GLU A 240 6.80 -25.75 -5.56
N ASP A 241 7.00 -24.64 -4.85
CA ASP A 241 7.04 -24.55 -3.39
C ASP A 241 5.65 -24.25 -2.79
N GLY A 242 4.60 -24.16 -3.61
CA GLY A 242 3.25 -23.83 -3.15
C GLY A 242 2.98 -22.33 -3.03
N GLY A 243 3.92 -21.47 -3.43
CA GLY A 243 3.78 -20.03 -3.46
C GLY A 243 2.78 -19.58 -4.53
N ARG A 244 1.85 -18.70 -4.15
CA ARG A 244 0.82 -18.18 -5.07
C ARG A 244 1.32 -16.93 -5.78
N PHE A 245 0.92 -16.78 -7.04
CA PHE A 245 1.18 -15.59 -7.84
C PHE A 245 0.12 -15.41 -8.94
N LEU A 246 0.10 -14.24 -9.56
CA LEU A 246 -0.66 -13.97 -10.78
C LEU A 246 0.25 -14.15 -11.99
N SER A 247 -0.07 -15.10 -12.85
CA SER A 247 0.52 -15.25 -14.18
C SER A 247 -0.22 -14.31 -15.14
N ILE A 248 0.54 -13.40 -15.78
CA ILE A 248 0.05 -12.41 -16.73
C ILE A 248 0.67 -12.75 -18.09
N ASP A 249 -0.14 -13.20 -19.04
CA ASP A 249 0.30 -13.49 -20.41
C ASP A 249 0.23 -12.24 -21.28
N VAL A 250 1.39 -11.76 -21.72
CA VAL A 250 1.55 -10.66 -22.67
C VAL A 250 2.17 -11.09 -24.01
N GLY A 251 2.09 -12.38 -24.34
CA GLY A 251 2.93 -13.02 -25.35
C GLY A 251 4.23 -13.60 -24.79
N ARG A 252 4.52 -13.27 -23.53
CA ARG A 252 5.42 -13.97 -22.60
C ARG A 252 4.74 -14.00 -21.23
N GLU A 253 5.05 -15.01 -20.42
CA GLU A 253 4.50 -15.09 -19.07
C GLU A 253 5.29 -14.18 -18.13
N LEU A 254 4.57 -13.30 -17.43
CA LEU A 254 5.09 -12.45 -16.36
C LEU A 254 4.44 -12.86 -15.03
N ALA A 255 5.21 -12.86 -13.95
CA ALA A 255 4.69 -13.13 -12.61
C ALA A 255 4.42 -11.82 -11.85
N TYR A 256 3.30 -11.75 -11.13
CA TYR A 256 2.95 -10.64 -10.23
C TYR A 256 2.43 -11.15 -8.88
N LEU A 257 2.56 -10.37 -7.81
CA LEU A 257 2.18 -10.75 -6.43
C LEU A 257 2.83 -12.05 -5.94
N ARG A 258 4.07 -12.31 -6.36
CA ARG A 258 4.75 -13.57 -6.07
C ARG A 258 5.15 -13.64 -4.59
N THR A 259 4.77 -14.73 -3.91
CA THR A 259 5.16 -14.99 -2.50
C THR A 259 6.40 -15.88 -2.35
N GLY A 260 6.86 -16.52 -3.43
CA GLY A 260 8.03 -17.41 -3.50
C GLY A 260 9.04 -17.03 -4.57
N TYR A 261 10.02 -17.88 -4.85
CA TYR A 261 10.91 -17.77 -6.02
C TYR A 261 10.35 -18.62 -7.15
N VAL A 262 10.23 -18.06 -8.35
CA VAL A 262 9.81 -18.83 -9.55
C VAL A 262 10.99 -18.85 -10.53
N PRO A 263 11.54 -20.02 -10.85
CA PRO A 263 12.59 -20.15 -11.85
C PRO A 263 12.14 -19.58 -13.21
N ASP A 264 13.03 -18.84 -13.88
CA ASP A 264 12.88 -18.36 -15.26
C ASP A 264 11.70 -17.39 -15.55
N ALA A 265 10.87 -17.04 -14.56
CA ALA A 265 9.80 -16.06 -14.74
C ALA A 265 10.31 -14.62 -14.62
N GLU A 266 9.86 -13.74 -15.53
CA GLU A 266 10.07 -12.31 -15.42
C GLU A 266 9.05 -11.67 -14.47
N ASP A 267 9.53 -11.04 -13.40
CA ASP A 267 8.64 -10.45 -12.39
C ASP A 267 8.22 -9.03 -12.74
N ILE A 268 6.91 -8.77 -12.70
CA ILE A 268 6.40 -7.42 -12.52
C ILE A 268 6.60 -7.05 -11.05
N THR A 269 7.39 -6.01 -10.81
CA THR A 269 7.65 -5.52 -9.46
C THR A 269 6.49 -4.69 -8.92
N HIS A 270 5.85 -3.90 -9.79
CA HIS A 270 4.79 -2.98 -9.41
C HIS A 270 3.75 -2.79 -10.52
N LEU A 271 2.55 -2.38 -10.13
CA LEU A 271 1.60 -1.72 -11.02
C LEU A 271 1.85 -0.21 -10.98
N GLY A 272 1.51 0.48 -12.06
CA GLY A 272 1.58 1.94 -12.12
C GLY A 272 0.32 2.55 -12.72
N ASP A 273 -0.05 3.73 -12.24
CA ASP A 273 -1.14 4.52 -12.80
C ASP A 273 -0.62 5.32 -14.00
N ALA A 274 -1.08 4.98 -15.21
CA ALA A 274 -0.55 5.59 -16.44
C ALA A 274 -0.85 7.10 -16.53
N GLU A 275 -2.00 7.53 -15.99
CA GLU A 275 -2.45 8.93 -16.05
C GLU A 275 -1.58 9.84 -15.16
N SER A 276 -1.33 9.44 -13.93
CA SER A 276 -0.54 10.24 -12.98
C SER A 276 0.96 9.97 -13.05
N GLY A 277 1.39 8.89 -13.72
CA GLY A 277 2.77 8.42 -13.73
C GLY A 277 3.26 7.92 -12.39
N ARG A 278 2.35 7.48 -11.50
CA ARG A 278 2.68 7.04 -10.14
C ARG A 278 2.70 5.53 -10.02
N ILE A 279 3.76 5.01 -9.40
CA ILE A 279 3.86 3.59 -9.06
C ILE A 279 3.00 3.29 -7.83
N TYR A 280 2.13 2.29 -7.92
CA TYR A 280 1.40 1.76 -6.77
C TYR A 280 2.34 1.04 -5.80
N PRO A 281 1.98 0.92 -4.51
CA PRO A 281 2.83 0.22 -3.55
C PRO A 281 3.05 -1.24 -3.97
N ALA A 282 4.14 -1.84 -3.50
CA ALA A 282 4.43 -3.24 -3.76
C ALA A 282 3.23 -4.12 -3.35
N ALA A 283 3.04 -5.22 -4.07
CA ALA A 283 1.95 -6.17 -3.85
C ALA A 283 0.53 -5.55 -3.90
N TYR A 284 0.32 -4.40 -4.55
CA TYR A 284 -1.01 -3.82 -4.71
C TYR A 284 -1.91 -4.68 -5.60
N ALA A 285 -3.00 -5.17 -5.01
CA ALA A 285 -3.99 -6.01 -5.69
C ALA A 285 -5.35 -5.30 -5.66
N PRO A 286 -5.68 -4.45 -6.65
CA PRO A 286 -7.00 -3.81 -6.72
C PRO A 286 -8.12 -4.84 -6.91
N PRO A 287 -9.37 -4.47 -6.61
CA PRO A 287 -10.51 -5.35 -6.85
C PRO A 287 -10.57 -5.76 -8.32
N ALA A 288 -10.86 -7.04 -8.57
CA ALA A 288 -10.99 -7.60 -9.92
C ALA A 288 -9.79 -7.32 -10.86
N LEU A 289 -8.55 -7.29 -10.32
CA LEU A 289 -7.33 -6.99 -11.10
C LEU A 289 -7.25 -7.78 -12.41
N ALA A 290 -7.56 -9.08 -12.39
CA ALA A 290 -7.50 -9.92 -13.58
C ALA A 290 -8.41 -9.42 -14.72
N ASP A 291 -9.67 -9.10 -14.40
CA ASP A 291 -10.63 -8.54 -15.36
C ASP A 291 -10.21 -7.15 -15.81
N ALA A 292 -9.62 -6.39 -14.90
CA ALA A 292 -9.24 -5.01 -15.14
C ALA A 292 -8.01 -4.89 -16.08
N LEU A 293 -7.16 -5.92 -16.14
CA LEU A 293 -6.02 -5.98 -17.06
C LEU A 293 -6.34 -6.71 -18.38
N THR A 294 -7.14 -7.78 -18.33
CA THR A 294 -7.33 -8.69 -19.49
C THR A 294 -7.91 -7.97 -20.71
N GLY A 295 -7.32 -8.23 -21.88
CA GLY A 295 -7.70 -7.67 -23.16
C GLY A 295 -7.23 -6.23 -23.41
N ARG A 296 -6.43 -5.65 -22.51
CA ARG A 296 -5.95 -4.26 -22.63
C ARG A 296 -4.54 -4.18 -23.21
N ASP A 297 -4.32 -3.11 -23.97
CA ASP A 297 -2.99 -2.66 -24.37
C ASP A 297 -2.42 -1.75 -23.28
N LEU A 298 -1.37 -2.20 -22.62
CA LEU A 298 -0.74 -1.55 -21.47
C LEU A 298 0.71 -1.22 -21.79
N THR A 299 1.30 -0.28 -21.05
CA THR A 299 2.73 0.00 -21.17
C THR A 299 3.48 -0.81 -20.10
N LEU A 300 4.43 -1.63 -20.53
CA LEU A 300 5.40 -2.28 -19.65
C LEU A 300 6.70 -1.48 -19.68
N THR A 301 7.07 -0.88 -18.55
CA THR A 301 8.35 -0.19 -18.41
C THR A 301 9.32 -1.06 -17.61
N THR A 302 10.46 -1.37 -18.22
CA THR A 302 11.57 -2.05 -17.57
C THR A 302 12.69 -1.04 -17.30
N CYS A 303 13.20 -1.07 -16.08
CA CYS A 303 14.33 -0.33 -15.56
C CYS A 303 15.44 -1.33 -15.26
N ALA A 304 16.43 -1.37 -16.14
CA ALA A 304 17.57 -2.29 -16.04
C ALA A 304 18.83 -1.55 -15.57
N GLU A 305 19.60 -2.24 -14.74
CA GLU A 305 20.96 -1.89 -14.30
C GLU A 305 21.93 -2.99 -14.76
N ASP A 306 23.24 -2.74 -14.66
CA ASP A 306 24.27 -3.66 -15.18
C ASP A 306 24.16 -5.08 -14.60
N ASP A 307 23.64 -5.21 -13.36
CA ASP A 307 23.49 -6.48 -12.64
C ASP A 307 22.06 -7.06 -12.65
N GLY A 308 21.10 -6.47 -13.38
CA GLY A 308 19.75 -7.03 -13.49
C GLY A 308 18.61 -6.03 -13.73
N VAL A 309 17.38 -6.49 -13.49
CA VAL A 309 16.18 -5.63 -13.58
C VAL A 309 15.85 -5.09 -12.20
N ARG A 310 16.01 -3.78 -12.04
CA ARG A 310 15.69 -3.05 -10.81
C ARG A 310 14.19 -2.88 -10.62
N ALA A 311 13.49 -2.50 -11.68
CA ALA A 311 12.04 -2.36 -11.66
C ALA A 311 11.42 -2.79 -12.99
N ARG A 312 10.27 -3.44 -12.90
CA ARG A 312 9.38 -3.72 -14.04
C ARG A 312 7.97 -3.32 -13.63
N VAL A 313 7.42 -2.34 -14.33
CA VAL A 313 6.15 -1.70 -13.98
C VAL A 313 5.17 -1.84 -15.12
N LEU A 314 4.01 -2.40 -14.82
CA LEU A 314 2.88 -2.47 -15.75
C LEU A 314 1.95 -1.28 -15.50
N TRP A 315 1.90 -0.36 -16.45
CA TRP A 315 1.08 0.85 -16.40
C TRP A 315 -0.29 0.59 -17.01
N TRP A 316 -1.34 0.86 -16.23
CA TRP A 316 -2.73 0.60 -16.61
C TRP A 316 -3.65 1.79 -16.37
#